data_AF-A0A551X657-F1
#
_entry.id   AF-A0A551X657-F1
#
_cell.length_a   1.000
_cell.length_b   1.000
_cell.length_c   1.000
_cell.angle_alpha   90.00
_cell.angle_beta   90.00
_cell.angle_gamma   90.00
#
_symmetry.space_group_name_H-M   'P 1'
#
loop_
_entity.id
_entity.type
_entity.pdbx_description
1 polymer ?
#
loop_
_entity_poly.entity_id
_entity_poly.type
_entity_poly.pdbx_seq_one_letter_code
_entity_poly.pdbx_strand_id
1 'polypeptide(L)' 'MLALPETRVYLAIGQEIYEKFFAQAAIQIILQKYQILLLIVDTNQEEIVQ' A
#
# COMPACT_ATOMS: atom_id res chain seq x y z
N MET A 1 -1.46 -10.24 24.82
CA MET A 1 -1.77 -10.07 23.39
C MET A 1 -0.54 -10.55 22.62
N LEU A 2 -0.59 -11.77 22.07
CA LEU A 2 0.55 -12.33 21.34
C LEU A 2 0.58 -11.68 19.95
N ALA A 3 1.56 -10.80 19.72
CA ALA A 3 1.87 -10.35 18.37
C ALA A 3 2.26 -11.58 17.54
N LEU A 4 1.53 -11.84 16.44
CA LEU A 4 1.90 -12.89 15.48
C LEU A 4 3.10 -12.36 14.69
N PRO A 5 4.33 -12.82 14.97
CA PRO A 5 5.55 -12.16 14.48
C PRO A 5 5.74 -12.28 12.97
N GLU A 6 5.00 -13.19 12.33
CA GLU A 6 5.16 -13.56 10.92
C GLU A 6 4.10 -12.95 10.00
N THR A 7 3.13 -12.20 10.53
CA THR A 7 2.08 -11.60 9.70
C THR A 7 2.55 -10.28 9.10
N ARG A 8 2.63 -10.22 7.77
CA ARG A 8 2.89 -8.97 7.04
C ARG A 8 1.64 -8.08 7.06
N VAL A 9 1.81 -6.83 7.43
CA VAL A 9 0.75 -5.81 7.43
C VAL A 9 0.88 -4.98 6.17
N TYR A 10 -0.23 -4.84 5.45
CA TYR A 10 -0.33 -4.04 4.23
C TYR A 10 -1.33 -2.90 4.44
N LEU A 11 -1.01 -1.72 3.88
CA LEU A 11 -1.96 -0.64 3.71
C LEU A 11 -2.66 -0.81 2.36
N ALA A 12 -3.93 -1.19 2.38
CA ALA A 12 -4.72 -1.30 1.17
C ALA A 12 -5.14 0.09 0.67
N ILE A 13 -4.90 0.37 -0.61
CA ILE A 13 -5.28 1.63 -1.25
C ILE A 13 -5.86 1.39 -2.64
N GLY A 14 -6.77 2.25 -3.07
CA GLY A 14 -7.30 2.20 -4.44
C GLY A 14 -6.24 2.62 -5.46
N GLN A 15 -6.28 2.00 -6.65
CA GLN A 15 -5.37 2.30 -7.76
C GLN A 15 -5.35 3.80 -8.11
N GLU A 16 -6.50 4.47 -8.14
CA GLU A 16 -6.58 5.91 -8.43
C GLU A 16 -5.77 6.75 -7.42
N ILE A 17 -5.82 6.38 -6.14
CA ILE A 17 -5.08 7.06 -5.06
C ILE A 17 -3.58 6.78 -5.19
N TYR A 18 -3.22 5.55 -5.59
CA TYR A 18 -1.82 5.23 -5.87
C TYR A 18 -1.25 6.12 -6.98
N GLU A 19 -1.93 6.18 -8.12
CA GLU A 19 -1.48 6.93 -9.30
C GLU A 19 -1.40 8.44 -9.04
N LYS A 20 -2.37 9.01 -8.32
CA LYS A 20 -2.44 10.47 -8.10
C LYS A 20 -1.58 10.96 -6.94
N PHE A 21 -1.40 10.16 -5.90
CA PHE A 21 -0.71 10.59 -4.67
C PHE A 21 0.54 9.79 -4.37
N PHE A 22 0.44 8.45 -4.28
CA PHE A 22 1.58 7.65 -3.83
C PHE A 22 2.68 7.51 -4.87
N ALA A 23 2.39 7.66 -6.16
CA ALA A 23 3.41 7.67 -7.22
C ALA A 23 4.34 8.89 -7.20
N GLN A 24 4.01 9.93 -6.42
CA GLN A 24 4.83 11.13 -6.31
C GLN A 24 6.18 10.82 -5.63
N ALA A 25 7.28 11.35 -6.18
CA ALA A 25 8.63 11.04 -5.72
C ALA A 25 8.84 11.26 -4.21
N ALA A 26 8.30 12.36 -3.67
CA ALA A 26 8.39 12.64 -2.23
C ALA A 26 7.70 11.56 -1.37
N ILE A 27 6.54 11.06 -1.82
CA ILE A 27 5.78 10.04 -1.10
C ILE A 27 6.48 8.68 -1.21
N GLN A 28 7.03 8.33 -2.37
CA GLN A 28 7.82 7.10 -2.55
C GLN A 28 9.02 7.05 -1.58
N ILE A 29 9.70 8.18 -1.34
CA ILE A 29 10.78 8.27 -0.35
C ILE A 29 10.27 7.95 1.07
N ILE A 30 9.09 8.43 1.43
CA ILE A 30 8.46 8.14 2.72
C ILE A 30 8.09 6.64 2.82
N LEU A 31 7.45 6.07 1.79
CA LEU A 31 7.10 4.65 1.77
C LEU A 31 8.31 3.75 2.00
N GLN A 32 9.42 4.05 1.30
CA GLN A 32 10.68 3.31 1.44
C GLN A 32 11.29 3.49 2.84
N LYS A 33 11.36 4.74 3.33
CA LYS A 33 11.95 5.06 4.65
C LYS A 33 11.26 4.33 5.79
N TYR A 34 9.95 4.17 5.72
CA TYR A 34 9.14 3.54 6.77
C TYR A 34 8.72 2.10 6.44
N GLN A 35 9.23 1.53 5.34
CA GLN A 35 8.95 0.15 4.91
C GLN A 35 7.45 -0.15 4.83
N ILE A 36 6.67 0.83 4.36
CA ILE A 36 5.22 0.68 4.23
C ILE A 36 4.94 -0.22 3.02
N LEU A 37 4.33 -1.37 3.28
CA LEU A 37 3.85 -2.28 2.25
C LEU A 37 2.46 -1.82 1.79
N LEU A 38 2.31 -1.60 0.49
CA LEU A 38 1.02 -1.26 -0.11
C LEU A 38 0.39 -2.52 -0.72
N LEU A 39 -0.93 -2.59 -0.65
CA LEU A 39 -1.76 -3.50 -1.44
C LEU A 39 -2.65 -2.63 -2.31
N ILE A 40 -2.41 -2.61 -3.62
CA ILE A 40 -3.14 -1.76 -4.54
C ILE A 40 -4.33 -2.54 -5.09
N VAL A 41 -5.52 -1.98 -4.93
CA VAL A 41 -6.77 -2.62 -5.34
C VAL A 41 -7.50 -1.77 -6.38
N ASP A 42 -8.14 -2.42 -7.34
CA ASP A 42 -9.16 -1.81 -8.19
C ASP A 42 -10.50 -1.95 -7.49
N THR A 43 -11.07 -0.84 -7.04
CA THR A 43 -12.35 -0.82 -6.32
C THR A 43 -13.56 -0.98 -7.22
N ASN A 44 -13.43 -0.83 -8.54
CA ASN A 44 -14.51 -1.05 -9.49
C ASN A 44 -14.65 -2.53 -9.86
N GLN A 45 -13.52 -3.23 -9.96
CA GLN A 45 -13.46 -4.66 -10.28
C GLN A 45 -13.34 -5.56 -9.05
N GLU A 46 -13.16 -4.97 -7.85
CA GLU A 46 -12.97 -5.67 -6.58
C GLU A 46 -11.77 -6.63 -6.58
N GLU A 47 -10.68 -6.24 -7.25
CA GLU A 47 -9.49 -7.09 -7.44
C GLU A 47 -8.20 -6.45 -6.90
N ILE A 48 -7.21 -7.30 -6.61
CA ILE A 48 -5.87 -6.87 -6.27
C ILE A 48 -5.09 -6.68 -7.57
N VAL A 49 -4.48 -5.50 -7.72
CA VAL A 49 -3.66 -5.13 -8.88
C VAL A 49 -2.18 -5.36 -8.58
N GLN A 50 -1.72 -5.04 -7.36
CA GLN A 50 -0.33 -5.17 -6.92
C GLN A 50 -0.19 -5.37 -5.40
#